data_AF-A0A1Q6U9T7-F1
#
_entry.id   AF-A0A1Q6U9T7-F1
#
_cell.length_a   1.000
_cell.length_b   1.000
_cell.length_c   1.000
_cell.angle_alpha   90.00
_cell.angle_beta   90.00
_cell.angle_gamma   90.00
#
_symmetry.space_group_name_H-M   'P 1'
#
loop_
_entity.id
_entity.type
_entity.pdbx_description
1 polymer ?
#
loop_
_entity_poly.entity_id
_entity_poly.type
_entity_poly.pdbx_seq_one_letter_code
_entity_poly.pdbx_strand_id
1 'polypeptide(L)'
;MNKITCYQRLVQAIVNNAKYGENFEYEFESFPGFARRGHSEREFRDWVKCIKWVLDVLQTHDGSLNAKKEFCRQSVSSAGLYAVPRYRLREEELQIIASAERFGRGDGGEILKYGNKNVVSYDYRHIPRREGGRKDVLVVFSGAPESAVKAAEALYCYIRMHKALPDGVMFLGLQDNQNMTEFCPQFKLRKNSEYRMYLRQMLLLGVPKGLLGKLLMTPKDTSTAENIELVKETLAHYGVREDVNLICVTYPLYQMRVATEFSFGLQDVANAWVRIADIEPKMFSSAAYGAMVSQGVIAEERIGRRVNENLRIFSYDRLDMQLADLTLANGVAHLFREHGKTRFALPNLGSYPAEYKALAPLFLAYSYPNVMAELCGTDETVSAVLKVIRALMLDAYDEGASGKAWDAQQLENTLNMGYKLAAEGLVSPEILVKGRYMEEDKFLKAVVDYQSRVKQ
;
A
#
# COMPACT_ATOMS: atom_id res chain seq x y z
N MET A 1 -8.00 -4.03 -30.63
CA MET A 1 -8.44 -5.11 -29.70
C MET A 1 -7.50 -5.12 -28.51
N ASN A 2 -8.03 -4.91 -27.29
CA ASN A 2 -7.24 -5.11 -26.06
C ASN A 2 -6.82 -6.58 -26.00
N LYS A 3 -5.51 -6.85 -25.98
CA LYS A 3 -4.98 -8.21 -25.81
C LYS A 3 -5.20 -8.64 -24.36
N ILE A 4 -6.30 -9.34 -24.10
CA ILE A 4 -6.57 -9.98 -22.81
C ILE A 4 -5.62 -11.18 -22.58
N THR A 5 -5.28 -11.44 -21.31
CA THR A 5 -4.35 -12.53 -20.96
C THR A 5 -4.96 -13.91 -21.15
N CYS A 6 -4.12 -14.96 -21.19
CA CYS A 6 -4.61 -16.34 -21.23
C CYS A 6 -5.46 -16.72 -20.01
N TYR A 7 -5.17 -16.13 -18.84
CA TYR A 7 -5.95 -16.35 -17.62
C TYR A 7 -7.36 -15.77 -17.74
N GLN A 8 -7.47 -14.50 -18.14
CA GLN A 8 -8.77 -13.88 -18.37
C GLN A 8 -9.56 -14.59 -19.48
N ARG A 9 -8.89 -15.02 -20.55
CA ARG A 9 -9.51 -15.79 -21.63
C ARG A 9 -10.11 -17.11 -21.14
N LEU A 10 -9.42 -17.83 -20.27
CA LEU A 10 -9.92 -19.08 -19.71
C LEU A 10 -11.15 -18.83 -18.83
N VAL A 11 -11.12 -17.81 -17.96
CA VAL A 11 -12.28 -17.44 -17.14
C VAL A 11 -13.47 -17.04 -18.02
N GLN A 12 -13.25 -16.21 -19.04
CA GLN A 12 -14.31 -15.82 -19.99
C GLN A 12 -14.90 -17.03 -20.72
N ALA A 13 -14.07 -17.96 -21.18
CA ALA A 13 -14.55 -19.17 -21.83
C ALA A 13 -15.45 -19.99 -20.89
N ILE A 14 -15.03 -20.15 -19.64
CA ILE A 14 -15.79 -20.91 -18.64
C ILE A 14 -17.11 -20.21 -18.27
N VAL A 15 -17.08 -18.90 -18.02
CA VAL A 15 -18.29 -18.12 -17.72
C VAL A 15 -19.29 -18.17 -18.88
N ASN A 16 -18.83 -17.98 -20.13
CA ASN A 16 -19.70 -17.98 -21.32
C ASN A 16 -20.33 -19.36 -21.60
N ASN A 17 -19.62 -20.42 -21.21
CA ASN A 17 -20.05 -21.80 -21.42
C ASN A 17 -20.71 -22.43 -20.19
N ALA A 18 -20.91 -21.69 -19.10
CA ALA A 18 -21.52 -22.20 -17.88
C ALA A 18 -22.92 -22.82 -18.13
N LYS A 19 -23.65 -22.29 -19.11
CA LYS A 19 -24.95 -22.81 -19.57
C LYS A 19 -24.93 -24.23 -20.14
N TYR A 20 -23.75 -24.74 -20.53
CA TYR A 20 -23.58 -26.09 -21.07
C TYR A 20 -23.30 -27.14 -19.97
N GLY A 21 -23.29 -26.73 -18.70
CA GLY A 21 -23.11 -27.60 -17.55
C GLY A 21 -21.65 -27.97 -17.25
N GLU A 22 -21.44 -28.72 -16.17
CA GLU A 22 -20.12 -29.04 -15.62
C GLU A 22 -19.24 -29.92 -16.53
N ASN A 23 -19.86 -30.68 -17.43
CA ASN A 23 -19.21 -31.65 -18.30
C ASN A 23 -18.51 -31.03 -19.53
N PHE A 24 -18.60 -29.71 -19.72
CA PHE A 24 -17.85 -29.05 -20.79
C PHE A 24 -16.35 -29.14 -20.50
N GLU A 25 -15.62 -29.82 -21.39
CA GLU A 25 -14.18 -30.01 -21.27
C GLU A 25 -13.41 -28.84 -21.89
N TYR A 26 -12.28 -28.50 -21.26
CA TYR A 26 -11.36 -27.47 -21.74
C TYR A 26 -10.02 -28.15 -21.99
N GLU A 27 -9.57 -28.15 -23.24
CA GLU A 27 -8.30 -28.74 -23.64
C GLU A 27 -7.15 -27.74 -23.50
N PHE A 28 -5.99 -28.21 -23.04
CA PHE A 28 -4.81 -27.37 -22.80
C PHE A 28 -4.29 -26.73 -24.10
N GLU A 29 -4.36 -27.47 -25.20
CA GLU A 29 -3.98 -27.09 -26.56
C GLU A 29 -4.80 -25.90 -27.07
N SER A 30 -6.05 -25.77 -26.62
CA SER A 30 -6.94 -24.64 -26.96
C SER A 30 -6.52 -23.33 -26.27
N PHE A 31 -5.65 -23.40 -25.26
CA PHE A 31 -5.14 -22.25 -24.50
C PHE A 31 -3.60 -22.18 -24.52
N PRO A 32 -2.96 -22.03 -25.70
CA PRO A 32 -1.50 -22.12 -25.85
C PRO A 32 -0.71 -21.05 -25.07
N GLY A 33 -1.40 -20.02 -24.56
CA GLY A 33 -0.81 -19.02 -23.66
C GLY A 33 -0.35 -19.59 -22.32
N PHE A 34 -0.96 -20.68 -21.83
CA PHE A 34 -0.51 -21.37 -20.61
C PHE A 34 0.82 -22.08 -20.84
N ALA A 35 0.93 -22.87 -21.92
CA ALA A 35 2.18 -23.52 -22.33
C ALA A 35 3.31 -22.51 -22.55
N ARG A 36 3.03 -21.38 -23.24
CA ARG A 36 4.03 -20.31 -23.44
C ARG A 36 4.52 -19.65 -22.15
N ARG A 37 3.75 -19.75 -21.07
CA ARG A 37 4.13 -19.28 -19.72
C ARG A 37 4.71 -20.41 -18.85
N GLY A 38 4.93 -21.59 -19.44
CA GLY A 38 5.54 -22.76 -18.81
C GLY A 38 4.60 -23.60 -17.95
N HIS A 39 3.29 -23.33 -17.95
CA HIS A 39 2.35 -24.16 -17.19
C HIS A 39 2.31 -25.57 -17.79
N SER A 40 2.21 -26.56 -16.92
CA SER A 40 1.91 -27.94 -17.29
C SER A 40 0.40 -28.11 -17.55
N GLU A 41 0.04 -29.19 -18.24
CA GLU A 41 -1.37 -29.57 -18.42
C GLU A 41 -2.07 -29.80 -17.08
N ARG A 42 -1.35 -30.38 -16.10
CA ARG A 42 -1.86 -30.58 -14.74
C ARG A 42 -2.24 -29.24 -14.08
N GLU A 43 -1.36 -28.25 -14.12
CA GLU A 43 -1.64 -26.92 -13.58
C GLU A 43 -2.82 -26.25 -14.31
N PHE A 44 -2.92 -26.44 -15.62
CA PHE A 44 -4.08 -25.96 -16.39
C PHE A 44 -5.39 -26.63 -15.93
N ARG A 45 -5.38 -27.92 -15.63
CA ARG A 45 -6.56 -28.62 -15.07
C ARG A 45 -6.94 -28.06 -13.68
N ASP A 46 -5.97 -27.74 -12.82
CA ASP A 46 -6.24 -27.06 -11.54
C ASP A 46 -6.85 -25.66 -11.75
N TRP A 47 -6.38 -24.92 -12.75
CA TRP A 47 -7.00 -23.65 -13.17
C TRP A 47 -8.47 -23.83 -13.55
N VAL A 48 -8.79 -24.78 -14.42
CA VAL A 48 -10.18 -25.06 -14.85
C VAL A 48 -11.06 -25.44 -13.66
N LYS A 49 -10.59 -26.35 -12.79
CA LYS A 49 -11.30 -26.77 -11.58
C LYS A 49 -11.56 -25.60 -10.65
N CYS A 50 -10.54 -24.79 -10.36
CA CYS A 50 -10.64 -23.65 -9.47
C CYS A 50 -11.65 -22.61 -10.01
N ILE A 51 -11.61 -22.32 -11.32
CA ILE A 51 -12.55 -21.38 -11.96
C ILE A 51 -13.99 -21.91 -11.87
N LYS A 52 -14.24 -23.18 -12.19
CA LYS A 52 -15.58 -23.79 -12.11
C LYS A 52 -16.11 -23.76 -10.68
N TRP A 53 -15.29 -24.17 -9.70
CA TRP A 53 -15.66 -24.16 -8.30
C TRP A 53 -15.95 -22.75 -7.77
N VAL A 54 -15.10 -21.76 -8.07
CA VAL A 54 -15.35 -20.37 -7.68
C VAL A 54 -16.63 -19.84 -8.34
N LEU A 55 -16.86 -20.14 -9.61
CA LEU A 55 -18.06 -19.72 -10.32
C LEU A 55 -19.33 -20.33 -9.69
N ASP A 56 -19.29 -21.61 -9.33
CA ASP A 56 -20.38 -22.27 -8.61
C ASP A 56 -20.67 -21.57 -7.28
N VAL A 57 -19.66 -21.34 -6.45
CA VAL A 57 -19.83 -20.59 -5.19
C VAL A 57 -20.42 -19.20 -5.42
N LEU A 58 -19.99 -18.49 -6.47
CA LEU A 58 -20.53 -17.18 -6.81
C LEU A 58 -22.02 -17.23 -7.19
N GLN A 59 -22.50 -18.35 -7.72
CA GLN A 59 -23.89 -18.55 -8.14
C GLN A 59 -24.78 -19.14 -7.04
N THR A 60 -24.24 -20.00 -6.18
CA THR A 60 -25.02 -20.82 -5.23
C THR A 60 -24.91 -20.36 -3.77
N HIS A 61 -23.81 -19.73 -3.38
CA HIS A 61 -23.64 -19.25 -2.01
C HIS A 61 -24.35 -17.90 -1.84
N ASP A 62 -25.03 -17.70 -0.71
CA ASP A 62 -25.70 -16.44 -0.43
C ASP A 62 -24.72 -15.37 0.09
N GLY A 63 -25.12 -14.10 -0.05
CA GLY A 63 -24.40 -12.97 0.52
C GLY A 63 -23.50 -12.20 -0.45
N SER A 64 -22.78 -11.23 0.12
CA SER A 64 -21.92 -10.31 -0.65
C SER A 64 -20.73 -11.03 -1.29
N LEU A 65 -20.11 -10.40 -2.28
CA LEU A 65 -18.87 -10.91 -2.88
C LEU A 65 -17.75 -11.14 -1.85
N ASN A 66 -17.69 -10.32 -0.79
CA ASN A 66 -16.73 -10.52 0.29
C ASN A 66 -17.05 -11.75 1.14
N ALA A 67 -18.33 -12.04 1.40
CA ALA A 67 -18.73 -13.27 2.10
C ALA A 67 -18.39 -14.51 1.27
N LYS A 68 -18.67 -14.48 -0.03
CA LYS A 68 -18.32 -15.55 -0.99
C LYS A 68 -16.81 -15.77 -1.09
N LYS A 69 -16.04 -14.68 -1.17
CA LYS A 69 -14.57 -14.71 -1.15
C LYS A 69 -14.06 -15.39 0.12
N GLU A 70 -14.58 -14.99 1.28
CA GLU A 70 -14.18 -15.56 2.57
C GLU A 70 -14.53 -17.05 2.67
N PHE A 71 -15.73 -17.44 2.22
CA PHE A 71 -16.11 -18.85 2.13
C PHE A 71 -15.11 -19.65 1.28
N CYS A 72 -14.70 -19.13 0.11
CA CYS A 72 -13.70 -19.78 -0.72
C CYS A 72 -12.35 -19.94 0.00
N ARG A 73 -11.87 -18.90 0.69
CA ARG A 73 -10.61 -18.96 1.46
C ARG A 73 -10.64 -20.05 2.53
N GLN A 74 -11.77 -20.19 3.22
CA GLN A 74 -11.95 -21.17 4.29
C GLN A 74 -12.15 -22.61 3.79
N SER A 75 -12.62 -22.79 2.54
CA SER A 75 -13.00 -24.09 1.98
C SER A 75 -12.11 -24.56 0.82
N VAL A 76 -11.04 -23.84 0.48
CA VAL A 76 -10.15 -24.17 -0.65
C VAL A 76 -9.53 -25.56 -0.54
N SER A 77 -9.29 -26.06 0.67
CA SER A 77 -8.80 -27.43 0.91
C SER A 77 -9.79 -28.50 0.46
N SER A 78 -11.09 -28.18 0.45
CA SER A 78 -12.17 -29.05 -0.01
C SER A 78 -12.42 -28.95 -1.51
N ALA A 79 -11.76 -28.04 -2.23
CA ALA A 79 -11.99 -27.79 -3.65
C ALA A 79 -11.34 -28.84 -4.60
N GLY A 80 -10.67 -29.86 -4.06
CA GLY A 80 -10.06 -30.94 -4.86
C GLY A 80 -8.94 -30.48 -5.80
N LEU A 81 -8.32 -29.33 -5.49
CA LEU A 81 -7.18 -28.77 -6.20
C LEU A 81 -5.89 -29.44 -5.74
N TYR A 82 -4.96 -29.71 -6.65
CA TYR A 82 -3.63 -30.14 -6.22
C TYR A 82 -2.81 -28.96 -5.67
N ALA A 83 -2.92 -27.80 -6.32
CA ALA A 83 -2.38 -26.54 -5.83
C ALA A 83 -3.31 -25.39 -6.21
N VAL A 84 -3.29 -24.32 -5.42
CA VAL A 84 -3.93 -23.06 -5.81
C VAL A 84 -3.23 -22.54 -7.07
N PRO A 85 -3.98 -22.24 -8.16
CA PRO A 85 -3.37 -21.76 -9.40
C PRO A 85 -2.59 -20.47 -9.19
N ARG A 86 -1.48 -20.27 -9.91
CA ARG A 86 -0.63 -19.07 -9.80
C ARG A 86 -0.45 -18.38 -11.16
N TYR A 87 -0.38 -17.05 -11.17
CA TYR A 87 0.05 -16.33 -12.37
C TYR A 87 1.54 -16.54 -12.60
N ARG A 88 1.94 -16.72 -13.86
CA ARG A 88 3.35 -16.68 -14.29
C ARG A 88 3.53 -15.47 -15.19
N LEU A 89 3.87 -14.35 -14.56
CA LEU A 89 4.06 -13.08 -15.23
C LEU A 89 5.34 -13.10 -16.06
N ARG A 90 5.31 -12.43 -17.20
CA ARG A 90 6.48 -12.21 -18.05
C ARG A 90 7.22 -10.97 -17.55
N GLU A 91 8.51 -10.85 -17.88
CA GLU A 91 9.31 -9.69 -17.47
C GLU A 91 8.67 -8.37 -17.91
N GLU A 92 8.16 -8.29 -19.14
CA GLU A 92 7.42 -7.11 -19.64
C GLU A 92 6.21 -6.73 -18.77
N GLU A 93 5.54 -7.70 -18.14
CA GLU A 93 4.38 -7.48 -17.27
C GLU A 93 4.80 -6.99 -15.88
N LEU A 94 5.93 -7.47 -15.37
CA LEU A 94 6.54 -6.96 -14.14
C LEU A 94 7.00 -5.51 -14.31
N GLN A 95 7.56 -5.16 -15.48
CA GLN A 95 7.93 -3.79 -15.80
C GLN A 95 6.72 -2.86 -15.90
N ILE A 96 5.58 -3.34 -16.44
CA ILE A 96 4.31 -2.58 -16.43
C ILE A 96 3.87 -2.26 -14.99
N ILE A 97 3.94 -3.23 -14.07
CA ILE A 97 3.57 -3.04 -12.66
C ILE A 97 4.51 -2.04 -11.97
N ALA A 98 5.82 -2.16 -12.19
CA ALA A 98 6.80 -1.21 -11.66
C ALA A 98 6.62 0.21 -12.21
N SER A 99 6.26 0.33 -13.49
CA SER A 99 5.91 1.62 -14.12
C SER A 99 4.65 2.22 -13.50
N ALA A 100 3.62 1.39 -13.23
CA ALA A 100 2.42 1.84 -12.56
C ALA A 100 2.69 2.32 -11.12
N GLU A 101 3.54 1.61 -10.35
CA GLU A 101 3.99 2.07 -9.02
C GLU A 101 4.65 3.45 -9.08
N ARG A 102 5.57 3.65 -10.04
CA ARG A 102 6.22 4.95 -10.27
C ARG A 102 5.23 6.03 -10.66
N PHE A 103 4.23 5.71 -11.48
CA PHE A 103 3.18 6.66 -11.85
C PHE A 103 2.35 7.12 -10.64
N GLY A 104 2.15 6.26 -9.64
CA GLY A 104 1.41 6.62 -8.42
C GLY A 104 2.17 7.52 -7.45
N ARG A 105 3.49 7.72 -7.65
CA ARG A 105 4.38 8.59 -6.86
C ARG A 105 4.04 10.07 -7.08
N GLY A 106 4.21 10.89 -6.05
CA GLY A 106 4.00 12.33 -6.14
C GLY A 106 4.88 13.02 -7.18
N ASP A 107 6.18 12.69 -7.18
CA ASP A 107 7.25 13.30 -7.99
C ASP A 107 7.32 14.83 -7.79
N GLY A 108 8.45 15.33 -7.27
CA GLY A 108 8.57 16.67 -6.69
C GLY A 108 8.00 17.81 -7.57
N GLY A 109 7.38 18.82 -6.93
CA GLY A 109 6.79 19.97 -7.60
C GLY A 109 5.30 20.18 -7.29
N GLU A 110 4.66 21.10 -8.01
CA GLU A 110 3.20 21.29 -7.92
C GLU A 110 2.49 20.16 -8.69
N ILE A 111 1.66 19.37 -7.98
CA ILE A 111 0.91 18.25 -8.56
C ILE A 111 -0.38 18.76 -9.21
N LEU A 112 -1.17 19.51 -8.45
CA LEU A 112 -2.48 20.01 -8.86
C LEU A 112 -2.92 21.21 -8.03
N LYS A 113 -3.96 21.89 -8.48
CA LYS A 113 -4.56 23.04 -7.80
C LYS A 113 -6.08 22.94 -7.77
N TYR A 114 -6.67 23.05 -6.58
CA TYR A 114 -8.11 23.16 -6.37
C TYR A 114 -8.44 24.53 -5.78
N GLY A 115 -9.14 25.37 -6.54
CA GLY A 115 -9.44 26.74 -6.15
C GLY A 115 -8.16 27.55 -5.89
N ASN A 116 -8.03 28.10 -4.68
CA ASN A 116 -6.83 28.81 -4.23
C ASN A 116 -5.76 27.92 -3.59
N LYS A 117 -6.01 26.62 -3.42
CA LYS A 117 -5.09 25.69 -2.75
C LYS A 117 -4.35 24.84 -3.76
N ASN A 118 -3.03 24.91 -3.73
CA ASN A 118 -2.18 23.99 -4.46
C ASN A 118 -1.84 22.75 -3.63
N VAL A 119 -1.46 21.68 -4.31
CA VAL A 119 -0.88 20.47 -3.76
C VAL A 119 0.54 20.36 -4.26
N VAL A 120 1.48 20.29 -3.34
CA VAL A 120 2.92 20.27 -3.65
C VAL A 120 3.52 18.99 -3.11
N SER A 121 4.40 18.38 -3.91
CA SER A 121 5.25 17.27 -3.54
C SER A 121 6.68 17.74 -3.32
N TYR A 122 7.33 17.21 -2.28
CA TYR A 122 8.77 17.42 -2.02
C TYR A 122 9.35 16.15 -1.42
N ASP A 123 10.65 15.93 -1.58
CA ASP A 123 11.37 14.81 -0.94
C ASP A 123 11.03 14.79 0.56
N TYR A 124 10.58 13.63 1.08
CA TYR A 124 10.21 13.45 2.48
C TYR A 124 11.33 13.79 3.48
N ARG A 125 12.59 13.85 3.02
CA ARG A 125 13.76 14.25 3.83
C ARG A 125 14.04 15.75 3.75
N HIS A 126 13.39 16.48 2.84
CA HIS A 126 13.63 17.91 2.58
C HIS A 126 12.34 18.72 2.66
N ILE A 127 11.57 18.49 3.73
CA ILE A 127 10.29 19.13 3.98
C ILE A 127 10.50 20.62 4.33
N PRO A 128 9.89 21.58 3.60
CA PRO A 128 9.90 22.99 3.97
C PRO A 128 9.20 23.23 5.31
N ARG A 129 9.72 24.15 6.12
CA ARG A 129 9.09 24.54 7.38
C ARG A 129 8.09 25.66 7.17
N ARG A 130 6.87 25.43 7.66
CA ARG A 130 5.76 26.39 7.72
C ARG A 130 5.57 27.15 6.42
N GLU A 131 5.57 26.41 5.31
CA GLU A 131 5.38 26.99 3.98
C GLU A 131 4.13 27.89 3.99
N GLY A 132 4.24 29.13 3.53
CA GLY A 132 3.12 30.09 3.57
C GLY A 132 2.68 30.52 4.98
N GLY A 133 3.51 30.33 6.01
CA GLY A 133 3.21 30.72 7.40
C GLY A 133 2.34 29.72 8.17
N ARG A 134 2.09 28.54 7.60
CA ARG A 134 1.11 27.53 8.09
C ARG A 134 1.75 26.55 9.06
N LYS A 135 1.00 25.98 10.01
CA LYS A 135 1.51 24.90 10.88
C LYS A 135 1.78 23.62 10.08
N ASP A 136 2.79 22.86 10.47
CA ASP A 136 3.15 21.61 9.79
C ASP A 136 2.66 20.39 10.57
N VAL A 137 1.80 19.58 9.96
CA VAL A 137 1.29 18.33 10.54
C VAL A 137 1.68 17.16 9.64
N LEU A 138 2.42 16.19 10.18
CA LEU A 138 2.69 14.94 9.46
C LEU A 138 1.45 14.05 9.51
N VAL A 139 0.98 13.57 8.37
CA VAL A 139 -0.18 12.67 8.26
C VAL A 139 0.29 11.31 7.76
N VAL A 140 0.27 10.30 8.62
CA VAL A 140 0.83 8.96 8.37
C VAL A 140 -0.29 7.96 8.13
N PHE A 141 -0.35 7.40 6.92
CA PHE A 141 -1.38 6.41 6.53
C PHE A 141 -1.00 5.67 5.25
N SER A 142 -1.74 4.60 4.91
CA SER A 142 -1.92 3.99 3.56
C SER A 142 -1.96 2.44 3.56
N GLY A 143 -2.12 1.79 4.72
CA GLY A 143 -2.05 0.33 4.87
C GLY A 143 -0.64 -0.23 4.79
N ALA A 144 0.34 0.54 4.31
CA ALA A 144 1.71 0.08 4.11
C ALA A 144 2.46 0.03 5.45
N PRO A 145 3.14 -1.08 5.79
CA PRO A 145 3.87 -1.25 7.04
C PRO A 145 4.98 -0.22 7.31
N GLU A 146 5.42 0.50 6.29
CA GLU A 146 6.62 1.37 6.34
C GLU A 146 6.31 2.86 6.44
N SER A 147 5.05 3.30 6.29
CA SER A 147 4.70 4.73 6.30
C SER A 147 5.18 5.44 7.58
N ALA A 148 4.99 4.83 8.76
CA ALA A 148 5.46 5.40 10.03
C ALA A 148 6.97 5.41 10.19
N VAL A 149 7.65 4.44 9.59
CA VAL A 149 9.11 4.31 9.63
C VAL A 149 9.73 5.45 8.81
N LYS A 150 9.17 5.74 7.64
CA LYS A 150 9.53 6.91 6.82
C LYS A 150 9.12 8.24 7.44
N ALA A 151 8.00 8.29 8.17
CA ALA A 151 7.58 9.49 8.90
C ALA A 151 8.53 9.84 10.05
N ALA A 152 9.07 8.84 10.75
CA ALA A 152 10.08 9.06 11.78
C ALA A 152 11.39 9.61 11.17
N GLU A 153 11.83 9.06 10.04
CA GLU A 153 12.98 9.61 9.30
C GLU A 153 12.74 11.06 8.86
N ALA A 154 11.58 11.34 8.26
CA ALA A 154 11.18 12.69 7.86
C ALA A 154 11.25 13.67 9.04
N LEU A 155 10.78 13.28 10.22
CA LEU A 155 10.83 14.07 11.44
C LEU A 155 12.27 14.40 11.87
N TYR A 156 13.18 13.42 11.87
CA TYR A 156 14.57 13.68 12.25
C TYR A 156 15.30 14.55 11.22
N CYS A 157 15.00 14.39 9.93
CA CYS A 157 15.49 15.28 8.87
C CYS A 157 14.93 16.70 9.02
N TYR A 158 13.64 16.85 9.36
CA TYR A 158 13.02 18.13 9.66
C TYR A 158 13.72 18.85 10.81
N ILE A 159 14.02 18.14 11.92
CA ILE A 159 14.81 18.71 13.04
C ILE A 159 16.21 19.11 12.57
N ARG A 160 16.86 18.30 11.74
CA ARG A 160 18.21 18.59 11.23
C ARG A 160 18.26 19.89 10.45
N MET A 161 17.26 20.13 9.61
CA MET A 161 17.17 21.31 8.76
C MET A 161 16.74 22.54 9.54
N HIS A 162 15.73 22.40 10.39
CA HIS A 162 14.99 23.54 10.93
C HIS A 162 15.20 23.79 12.41
N LYS A 163 15.88 22.86 13.10
CA LYS A 163 16.08 22.88 14.56
C LYS A 163 14.76 23.04 15.33
N ALA A 164 13.70 22.45 14.78
CA ALA A 164 12.33 22.54 15.29
C ALA A 164 11.60 21.20 15.09
N LEU A 165 10.50 21.01 15.81
CA LEU A 165 9.55 19.92 15.60
C LEU A 165 8.43 20.37 14.65
N PRO A 166 7.79 19.44 13.90
CA PRO A 166 6.48 19.71 13.33
C PRO A 166 5.47 20.00 14.45
N ASP A 167 4.39 20.71 14.11
CA ASP A 167 3.36 21.12 15.07
C ASP A 167 2.53 19.92 15.59
N GLY A 168 2.48 18.82 14.83
CA GLY A 168 1.91 17.56 15.29
C GLY A 168 2.06 16.39 14.31
N VAL A 169 1.61 15.21 14.75
CA VAL A 169 1.55 13.99 13.94
C VAL A 169 0.15 13.40 14.04
N MET A 170 -0.49 13.22 12.89
CA MET A 170 -1.74 12.48 12.72
C MET A 170 -1.44 11.11 12.13
N PHE A 171 -2.16 10.10 12.59
CA PHE A 171 -2.07 8.74 12.10
C PHE A 171 -3.46 8.31 11.67
N LEU A 172 -3.63 7.75 10.48
CA LEU A 172 -4.95 7.31 10.01
C LEU A 172 -5.01 5.78 9.83
N GLY A 173 -6.22 5.25 9.57
CA GLY A 173 -6.47 3.83 9.34
C GLY A 173 -6.90 3.01 10.58
N LEU A 174 -7.89 2.12 10.40
CA LEU A 174 -8.36 1.18 11.44
C LEU A 174 -7.98 -0.26 11.10
N GLN A 175 -8.62 -0.81 10.07
CA GLN A 175 -8.45 -2.16 9.57
C GLN A 175 -8.36 -2.12 8.05
N ASP A 176 -7.71 -3.12 7.48
CA ASP A 176 -7.66 -3.28 6.04
C ASP A 176 -9.04 -3.70 5.50
N ASN A 177 -9.62 -2.87 4.64
CA ASN A 177 -10.95 -3.06 4.03
C ASN A 177 -11.12 -4.37 3.25
N GLN A 178 -10.02 -5.01 2.89
CA GLN A 178 -10.03 -6.24 2.11
C GLN A 178 -9.73 -7.47 2.96
N ASN A 179 -9.53 -7.29 4.27
CA ASN A 179 -9.23 -8.33 5.27
C ASN A 179 -7.99 -9.16 4.91
N MET A 180 -6.94 -8.50 4.40
CA MET A 180 -5.64 -9.12 4.12
C MET A 180 -4.63 -8.89 5.25
N THR A 181 -4.92 -7.99 6.18
CA THR A 181 -4.04 -7.65 7.32
C THR A 181 -4.62 -8.16 8.64
N GLU A 182 -3.93 -9.11 9.28
CA GLU A 182 -4.29 -9.61 10.61
C GLU A 182 -3.79 -8.66 11.71
N PHE A 183 -4.71 -8.16 12.54
CA PHE A 183 -4.40 -7.44 13.78
C PHE A 183 -4.75 -8.30 14.98
N CYS A 184 -3.79 -8.53 15.88
CA CYS A 184 -3.97 -9.40 17.02
C CYS A 184 -3.50 -8.76 18.34
N PRO A 185 -4.25 -8.86 19.45
CA PRO A 185 -3.85 -8.33 20.76
C PRO A 185 -2.51 -8.86 21.30
N GLN A 186 -2.06 -10.02 20.82
CA GLN A 186 -0.81 -10.64 21.26
C GLN A 186 0.42 -10.19 20.45
N PHE A 187 0.21 -9.57 19.28
CA PHE A 187 1.28 -9.05 18.43
C PHE A 187 1.94 -7.78 19.04
N LYS A 188 3.18 -7.50 18.65
CA LYS A 188 3.99 -6.38 19.15
C LYS A 188 3.61 -5.07 18.46
N LEU A 189 3.57 -5.06 17.13
CA LEU A 189 3.25 -3.90 16.30
C LEU A 189 1.83 -3.97 15.77
N ARG A 190 1.47 -5.06 15.08
CA ARG A 190 0.16 -5.32 14.43
C ARG A 190 -0.93 -5.64 15.46
N LYS A 191 -1.12 -4.73 16.41
CA LYS A 191 -2.03 -4.87 17.54
C LYS A 191 -3.13 -3.81 17.49
N ASN A 192 -4.38 -4.26 17.58
CA ASN A 192 -5.62 -3.49 17.58
C ASN A 192 -5.98 -2.81 16.24
N SER A 193 -5.10 -1.99 15.67
CA SER A 193 -5.40 -1.25 14.43
C SER A 193 -4.14 -0.75 13.72
N GLU A 194 -4.29 -0.35 12.45
CA GLU A 194 -3.25 0.26 11.62
C GLU A 194 -2.69 1.54 12.25
N TYR A 195 -3.57 2.46 12.64
CA TYR A 195 -3.23 3.64 13.44
C TYR A 195 -2.33 3.33 14.65
N ARG A 196 -2.70 2.31 15.45
CA ARG A 196 -1.94 1.95 16.66
C ARG A 196 -0.60 1.31 16.31
N MET A 197 -0.53 0.59 15.20
CA MET A 197 0.71 0.03 14.68
C MET A 197 1.70 1.16 14.33
N TYR A 198 1.26 2.17 13.56
CA TYR A 198 2.10 3.33 13.23
C TYR A 198 2.58 4.11 14.45
N LEU A 199 1.68 4.37 15.41
CA LEU A 199 2.03 5.00 16.68
C LEU A 199 3.14 4.22 17.40
N ARG A 200 3.03 2.89 17.47
CA ARG A 200 4.05 2.05 18.12
C ARG A 200 5.39 2.09 17.39
N GLN A 201 5.38 2.09 16.05
CA GLN A 201 6.62 2.19 15.27
C GLN A 201 7.36 3.50 15.55
N MET A 202 6.66 4.65 15.54
CA MET A 202 7.29 5.94 15.86
C MET A 202 7.78 6.02 17.31
N LEU A 203 7.04 5.44 18.27
CA LEU A 203 7.48 5.33 19.66
C LEU A 203 8.73 4.45 19.82
N LEU A 204 8.85 3.37 19.04
CA LEU A 204 10.07 2.53 19.03
C LEU A 204 11.26 3.24 18.40
N LEU A 205 11.01 4.19 17.50
CA LEU A 205 12.01 5.06 16.88
C LEU A 205 12.31 6.32 17.71
N GLY A 206 11.99 6.30 19.01
CA GLY A 206 12.37 7.34 19.97
C GLY A 206 11.54 8.63 19.91
N VAL A 207 10.47 8.70 19.10
CA VAL A 207 9.65 9.91 19.00
C VAL A 207 8.83 10.12 20.30
N PRO A 208 8.81 11.34 20.89
CA PRO A 208 8.13 11.62 22.16
C PRO A 208 6.65 11.31 22.17
N LYS A 209 6.16 10.72 23.27
CA LYS A 209 4.73 10.50 23.51
C LYS A 209 3.93 11.80 23.49
N GLY A 210 4.50 12.90 24.00
CA GLY A 210 3.84 14.22 23.99
C GLY A 210 3.49 14.65 22.58
N LEU A 211 4.48 14.62 21.67
CA LEU A 211 4.30 15.05 20.27
C LEU A 211 3.28 14.17 19.54
N LEU A 212 3.42 12.85 19.67
CA LEU A 212 2.50 11.90 19.05
C LEU A 212 1.09 11.98 19.68
N GLY A 213 1.00 12.45 20.93
CA GLY A 213 -0.22 12.59 21.72
C GLY A 213 -1.13 13.75 21.29
N LYS A 214 -0.57 14.79 20.66
CA LYS A 214 -1.26 16.06 20.38
C LYS A 214 -2.48 15.92 19.49
N LEU A 215 -2.43 15.04 18.50
CA LEU A 215 -3.46 14.87 17.48
C LEU A 215 -3.93 13.41 17.39
N LEU A 216 -3.92 12.68 18.52
CA LEU A 216 -4.38 11.30 18.58
C LEU A 216 -5.89 11.25 18.37
N MET A 217 -6.31 10.73 17.22
CA MET A 217 -7.71 10.51 16.93
C MET A 217 -8.27 9.24 17.59
N THR A 218 -9.60 9.21 17.70
CA THR A 218 -10.37 7.99 17.99
C THR A 218 -10.73 7.31 16.68
N PRO A 219 -10.20 6.12 16.39
CA PRO A 219 -10.34 5.53 15.07
C PRO A 219 -11.75 4.97 14.85
N LYS A 220 -12.38 5.31 13.71
CA LYS A 220 -13.74 4.88 13.33
C LYS A 220 -13.87 4.47 11.84
N ASP A 221 -12.75 4.35 11.13
CA ASP A 221 -12.69 4.51 9.68
C ASP A 221 -12.29 3.22 8.96
N THR A 222 -12.87 2.96 7.78
CA THR A 222 -12.41 1.95 6.84
C THR A 222 -11.88 2.56 5.54
N SER A 223 -12.48 3.61 4.97
CA SER A 223 -12.18 4.13 3.63
C SER A 223 -11.41 5.45 3.58
N THR A 224 -10.81 5.78 2.43
CA THR A 224 -10.16 7.09 2.22
C THR A 224 -11.12 8.29 2.45
N ALA A 225 -12.46 8.11 2.41
CA ALA A 225 -13.43 9.21 2.58
C ALA A 225 -13.64 9.48 4.05
N GLU A 226 -13.82 8.41 4.81
CA GLU A 226 -13.86 8.43 6.26
C GLU A 226 -12.53 8.96 6.84
N ASN A 227 -11.38 8.66 6.21
CA ASN A 227 -10.08 9.27 6.57
C ASN A 227 -10.11 10.80 6.47
N ILE A 228 -10.75 11.34 5.42
CA ILE A 228 -10.87 12.79 5.20
C ILE A 228 -11.77 13.42 6.26
N GLU A 229 -12.90 12.79 6.58
CA GLU A 229 -13.80 13.26 7.65
C GLU A 229 -13.11 13.21 9.01
N LEU A 230 -12.32 12.17 9.28
CA LEU A 230 -11.56 12.04 10.52
C LEU A 230 -10.48 13.14 10.65
N VAL A 231 -9.85 13.54 9.55
CA VAL A 231 -8.96 14.71 9.53
C VAL A 231 -9.73 15.99 9.88
N LYS A 232 -10.91 16.21 9.30
CA LYS A 232 -11.76 17.38 9.61
C LYS A 232 -12.13 17.42 11.10
N GLU A 233 -12.60 16.30 11.64
CA GLU A 233 -12.96 16.17 13.06
C GLU A 233 -11.75 16.43 13.97
N THR A 234 -10.58 15.89 13.63
CA THR A 234 -9.35 16.07 14.42
C THR A 234 -8.91 17.53 14.44
N LEU A 235 -8.89 18.20 13.27
CA LEU A 235 -8.54 19.62 13.19
C LEU A 235 -9.50 20.48 14.03
N ALA A 236 -10.81 20.20 13.97
CA ALA A 236 -11.81 20.91 14.75
C ALA A 236 -11.68 20.67 16.26
N HIS A 237 -11.54 19.41 16.69
CA HIS A 237 -11.47 19.01 18.09
C HIS A 237 -10.25 19.59 18.82
N TYR A 238 -9.09 19.57 18.15
CA TYR A 238 -7.85 20.08 18.71
C TYR A 238 -7.66 21.59 18.52
N GLY A 239 -8.71 22.29 18.07
CA GLY A 239 -8.71 23.75 17.96
C GLY A 239 -7.71 24.29 16.95
N VAL A 240 -7.40 23.51 15.91
CA VAL A 240 -6.51 23.93 14.83
C VAL A 240 -7.26 24.93 13.95
N ARG A 241 -7.30 26.18 14.40
CA ARG A 241 -7.96 27.32 13.74
C ARG A 241 -7.03 28.09 12.80
N GLU A 242 -5.73 27.83 12.87
CA GLU A 242 -4.73 28.39 11.98
C GLU A 242 -4.61 27.52 10.72
N ASP A 243 -4.09 28.10 9.65
CA ASP A 243 -3.80 27.40 8.41
C ASP A 243 -2.74 26.31 8.63
N VAL A 244 -2.93 25.14 8.03
CA VAL A 244 -2.06 23.97 8.16
C VAL A 244 -1.62 23.38 6.82
N ASN A 245 -0.39 22.91 6.82
CA ASN A 245 0.14 21.95 5.86
C ASN A 245 -0.10 20.54 6.40
N LEU A 246 -0.95 19.77 5.73
CA LEU A 246 -1.13 18.34 5.96
C LEU A 246 -0.12 17.58 5.09
N ILE A 247 0.99 17.20 5.71
CA ILE A 247 2.14 16.58 5.04
C ILE A 247 1.96 15.06 5.06
N CYS A 248 1.38 14.54 3.99
CA CYS A 248 1.05 13.14 3.84
C CYS A 248 2.30 12.29 3.59
N VAL A 249 2.60 11.41 4.55
CA VAL A 249 3.67 10.40 4.46
C VAL A 249 3.02 9.05 4.21
N THR A 250 3.04 8.61 2.96
CA THR A 250 2.33 7.42 2.48
C THR A 250 3.18 6.58 1.55
N TYR A 251 2.75 5.36 1.27
CA TYR A 251 3.39 4.50 0.28
C TYR A 251 3.48 5.16 -1.11
N PRO A 252 4.59 5.01 -1.87
CA PRO A 252 4.80 5.73 -3.12
C PRO A 252 3.63 5.65 -4.10
N LEU A 253 3.09 4.46 -4.38
CA LEU A 253 1.99 4.31 -5.35
C LEU A 253 0.68 5.03 -4.96
N TYR A 254 0.51 5.36 -3.68
CA TYR A 254 -0.71 5.98 -3.17
C TYR A 254 -0.65 7.50 -3.18
N GLN A 255 0.53 8.09 -3.39
CA GLN A 255 0.75 9.53 -3.20
C GLN A 255 -0.10 10.40 -4.12
N MET A 256 -0.22 10.04 -5.41
CA MET A 256 -1.06 10.77 -6.35
C MET A 256 -2.55 10.63 -6.03
N ARG A 257 -2.97 9.46 -5.54
CA ARG A 257 -4.36 9.24 -5.11
C ARG A 257 -4.69 10.07 -3.87
N VAL A 258 -3.76 10.19 -2.94
CA VAL A 258 -3.91 11.09 -1.79
C VAL A 258 -3.96 12.54 -2.26
N ALA A 259 -3.07 12.93 -3.17
CA ALA A 259 -3.02 14.29 -3.71
C ALA A 259 -4.35 14.70 -4.33
N THR A 260 -5.04 13.81 -5.06
CA THR A 260 -6.37 14.09 -5.62
C THR A 260 -7.46 14.05 -4.57
N GLU A 261 -7.59 12.94 -3.85
CA GLU A 261 -8.77 12.68 -3.03
C GLU A 261 -8.82 13.56 -1.78
N PHE A 262 -7.69 13.74 -1.07
CA PHE A 262 -7.68 14.58 0.12
C PHE A 262 -7.93 16.03 -0.26
N SER A 263 -7.33 16.50 -1.34
CA SER A 263 -7.49 17.88 -1.78
C SER A 263 -8.91 18.17 -2.25
N PHE A 264 -9.54 17.21 -2.92
CA PHE A 264 -10.96 17.29 -3.26
C PHE A 264 -11.84 17.28 -2.01
N GLY A 265 -11.65 16.33 -1.09
CA GLY A 265 -12.51 16.19 0.10
C GLY A 265 -12.31 17.27 1.17
N LEU A 266 -11.16 17.95 1.16
CA LEU A 266 -10.83 19.06 2.05
C LEU A 266 -10.98 20.44 1.39
N GLN A 267 -11.59 20.52 0.20
CA GLN A 267 -11.75 21.79 -0.53
C GLN A 267 -12.48 22.85 0.32
N ASP A 268 -13.52 22.44 1.04
CA ASP A 268 -14.34 23.32 1.89
C ASP A 268 -13.71 23.65 3.26
N VAL A 269 -12.56 23.03 3.59
CA VAL A 269 -11.85 23.26 4.86
C VAL A 269 -10.86 24.39 4.64
N ALA A 270 -11.27 25.64 4.88
CA ALA A 270 -10.49 26.84 4.55
C ALA A 270 -8.99 26.77 4.94
N ASN A 271 -8.68 26.12 6.06
CA ASN A 271 -7.38 26.17 6.71
C ASN A 271 -6.48 24.95 6.42
N ALA A 272 -6.77 24.09 5.45
CA ALA A 272 -6.01 22.86 5.21
C ALA A 272 -5.43 22.77 3.79
N TRP A 273 -4.11 22.61 3.70
CA TRP A 273 -3.39 22.39 2.44
C TRP A 273 -2.71 21.03 2.44
N VAL A 274 -2.97 20.23 1.41
CA VAL A 274 -2.37 18.91 1.24
C VAL A 274 -0.96 19.06 0.67
N ARG A 275 0.00 18.35 1.28
CA ARG A 275 1.37 18.22 0.81
C ARG A 275 1.75 16.76 0.75
N ILE A 276 2.51 16.37 -0.26
CA ILE A 276 2.98 15.00 -0.42
C ILE A 276 4.45 14.94 0.00
N ALA A 277 4.76 14.12 0.99
CA ALA A 277 6.12 13.72 1.29
C ALA A 277 6.51 12.62 0.30
N ASP A 278 7.21 13.00 -0.76
CA ASP A 278 7.63 12.14 -1.86
C ASP A 278 8.60 11.07 -1.35
N ILE A 279 8.32 9.81 -1.69
CA ILE A 279 9.11 8.65 -1.29
C ILE A 279 9.33 7.84 -2.56
N GLU A 280 10.58 7.46 -2.80
CA GLU A 280 10.89 6.68 -3.99
C GLU A 280 10.36 5.24 -3.87
N PRO A 281 9.79 4.68 -4.95
CA PRO A 281 9.58 3.24 -5.06
C PRO A 281 10.86 2.46 -4.82
N LYS A 282 10.73 1.30 -4.19
CA LYS A 282 11.87 0.42 -3.94
C LYS A 282 12.47 -0.06 -5.26
N MET A 283 13.79 -0.25 -5.30
CA MET A 283 14.46 -0.74 -6.49
C MET A 283 14.06 -2.19 -6.81
N PHE A 284 14.21 -2.55 -8.09
CA PHE A 284 13.96 -3.90 -8.57
C PHE A 284 15.01 -4.85 -7.97
N SER A 285 14.68 -5.53 -6.88
CA SER A 285 15.47 -6.68 -6.44
C SER A 285 14.86 -7.91 -7.08
N SER A 286 15.37 -8.33 -8.23
CA SER A 286 15.32 -9.77 -8.49
C SER A 286 16.03 -10.43 -7.30
N ALA A 287 15.51 -11.55 -6.79
CA ALA A 287 16.18 -12.28 -5.71
C ALA A 287 17.66 -12.56 -6.05
N ALA A 288 17.96 -12.71 -7.35
CA ALA A 288 19.31 -12.85 -7.90
C ALA A 288 20.18 -11.58 -7.75
N TYR A 289 19.67 -10.38 -8.01
CA TYR A 289 20.41 -9.13 -7.78
C TYR A 289 20.54 -8.84 -6.28
N GLY A 290 19.49 -9.12 -5.50
CA GLY A 290 19.54 -9.09 -4.03
C GLY A 290 20.69 -9.95 -3.49
N ALA A 291 20.79 -11.20 -3.95
CA ALA A 291 21.88 -12.13 -3.61
C ALA A 291 23.25 -11.67 -4.14
N MET A 292 23.33 -11.08 -5.34
CA MET A 292 24.60 -10.56 -5.88
C MET A 292 25.13 -9.37 -5.05
N VAL A 293 24.25 -8.42 -4.72
CA VAL A 293 24.61 -7.21 -3.97
C VAL A 293 24.84 -7.52 -2.49
N SER A 294 24.18 -8.56 -1.95
CA SER A 294 24.38 -9.04 -0.58
C SER A 294 25.49 -10.09 -0.42
N GLN A 295 26.25 -10.40 -1.49
CA GLN A 295 27.30 -11.43 -1.51
C GLN A 295 26.81 -12.83 -1.10
N GLY A 296 25.64 -13.24 -1.57
CA GLY A 296 25.09 -14.58 -1.36
C GLY A 296 24.34 -14.75 -0.05
N VAL A 297 24.08 -13.67 0.69
CA VAL A 297 23.21 -13.71 1.87
C VAL A 297 21.81 -13.27 1.43
N ILE A 298 20.96 -14.24 1.07
CA ILE A 298 19.51 -14.05 1.23
C ILE A 298 19.33 -13.60 2.69
N ALA A 299 18.56 -12.55 2.93
CA ALA A 299 18.37 -11.97 4.26
C ALA A 299 17.67 -12.96 5.21
N GLU A 300 18.37 -14.04 5.55
CA GLU A 300 18.13 -14.91 6.68
C GLU A 300 19.02 -14.38 7.81
N GLU A 301 18.34 -13.86 8.83
CA GLU A 301 18.77 -13.87 10.22
C GLU A 301 20.20 -13.39 10.51
N ARG A 302 20.49 -12.10 10.33
CA ARG A 302 21.56 -11.44 11.09
C ARG A 302 21.19 -10.04 11.55
N ILE A 303 20.96 -9.94 12.86
CA ILE A 303 20.89 -8.69 13.61
C ILE A 303 22.15 -7.85 13.29
N GLY A 304 21.98 -6.65 12.74
CA GLY A 304 23.04 -5.64 12.68
C GLY A 304 23.79 -5.41 11.36
N ARG A 305 23.29 -5.85 10.19
CA ARG A 305 23.81 -5.34 8.89
C ARG A 305 22.87 -4.32 8.26
N ARG A 306 23.45 -3.31 7.59
CA ARG A 306 22.76 -2.26 6.81
C ARG A 306 21.73 -2.91 5.89
N VAL A 307 20.45 -2.82 6.26
CA VAL A 307 19.35 -3.22 5.37
C VAL A 307 19.29 -2.20 4.25
N ASN A 308 19.41 -2.69 3.03
CA ASN A 308 19.15 -1.88 1.85
C ASN A 308 17.64 -1.64 1.80
N GLU A 309 17.18 -0.48 2.28
CA GLU A 309 15.77 -0.07 2.29
C GLU A 309 15.13 -0.04 0.90
N ASN A 310 15.95 -0.12 -0.16
CA ASN A 310 15.50 -0.23 -1.54
C ASN A 310 15.11 -1.66 -1.94
N LEU A 311 15.19 -2.66 -1.04
CA LEU A 311 14.80 -4.04 -1.32
C LEU A 311 13.32 -4.29 -1.01
N ARG A 312 12.63 -4.96 -1.95
CA ARG A 312 11.21 -5.32 -1.86
C ARG A 312 11.02 -6.53 -0.95
N ILE A 313 10.78 -6.30 0.33
CA ILE A 313 10.72 -7.34 1.37
C ILE A 313 9.29 -7.71 1.81
N PHE A 314 8.35 -6.78 1.71
CA PHE A 314 6.94 -7.03 2.06
C PHE A 314 6.15 -7.43 0.83
N SER A 315 5.05 -8.16 1.03
CA SER A 315 4.09 -8.46 -0.05
C SER A 315 3.54 -7.20 -0.73
N TYR A 316 3.44 -6.09 0.02
CA TYR A 316 3.14 -4.74 -0.46
C TYR A 316 4.15 -4.22 -1.49
N ASP A 317 5.40 -4.70 -1.46
CA ASP A 317 6.48 -4.27 -2.33
C ASP A 317 6.75 -5.23 -3.50
N ARG A 318 6.23 -6.47 -3.43
CA ARG A 318 6.50 -7.50 -4.45
C ARG A 318 5.58 -7.34 -5.66
N LEU A 319 6.19 -7.17 -6.83
CA LEU A 319 5.52 -6.85 -8.10
C LEU A 319 4.47 -7.88 -8.52
N ASP A 320 4.58 -9.13 -8.11
CA ASP A 320 3.64 -10.21 -8.42
C ASP A 320 2.61 -10.46 -7.30
N MET A 321 2.76 -9.79 -6.16
CA MET A 321 1.90 -9.89 -4.98
C MET A 321 1.02 -8.64 -4.84
N GLN A 322 0.78 -8.17 -3.62
CA GLN A 322 -0.19 -7.11 -3.33
C GLN A 322 0.13 -5.81 -4.09
N LEU A 323 1.40 -5.54 -4.42
CA LEU A 323 1.76 -4.36 -5.20
C LEU A 323 1.01 -4.28 -6.54
N ALA A 324 0.84 -5.39 -7.24
CA ALA A 324 0.12 -5.42 -8.52
C ALA A 324 -1.35 -5.04 -8.35
N ASP A 325 -1.99 -5.53 -7.29
CA ASP A 325 -3.38 -5.21 -6.97
C ASP A 325 -3.53 -3.74 -6.59
N LEU A 326 -2.60 -3.22 -5.80
CA LEU A 326 -2.59 -1.85 -5.33
C LEU A 326 -2.29 -0.85 -6.47
N THR A 327 -1.44 -1.20 -7.42
CA THR A 327 -1.15 -0.36 -8.58
C THR A 327 -2.23 -0.49 -9.64
N LEU A 328 -2.36 -1.66 -10.29
CA LEU A 328 -3.13 -1.82 -11.52
C LEU A 328 -4.65 -1.85 -11.35
N ALA A 329 -5.18 -2.12 -10.16
CA ALA A 329 -6.64 -2.16 -9.98
C ALA A 329 -7.15 -1.23 -8.90
N ASN A 330 -6.30 -0.74 -8.01
CA ASN A 330 -6.71 0.10 -6.90
C ASN A 330 -6.12 1.52 -6.96
N GLY A 331 -5.04 1.81 -6.25
CA GLY A 331 -4.42 3.13 -6.08
C GLY A 331 -4.33 3.93 -7.38
N VAL A 332 -3.61 3.40 -8.38
CA VAL A 332 -3.40 4.11 -9.65
C VAL A 332 -4.64 4.06 -10.53
N ALA A 333 -5.34 2.92 -10.59
CA ALA A 333 -6.56 2.79 -11.38
C ALA A 333 -7.61 3.86 -11.05
N HIS A 334 -7.78 4.19 -9.76
CA HIS A 334 -8.74 5.21 -9.33
C HIS A 334 -8.47 6.59 -9.92
N LEU A 335 -7.21 6.95 -10.22
CA LEU A 335 -6.86 8.24 -10.83
C LEU A 335 -7.48 8.44 -12.23
N PHE A 336 -7.84 7.34 -12.90
CA PHE A 336 -8.41 7.32 -14.24
C PHE A 336 -9.94 7.14 -14.24
N ARG A 337 -10.57 7.02 -13.07
CA ARG A 337 -12.01 6.84 -12.97
C ARG A 337 -12.73 8.17 -13.10
N GLU A 338 -13.91 8.14 -13.73
CA GLU A 338 -14.86 9.26 -13.74
C GLU A 338 -14.25 10.64 -14.08
N HIS A 339 -13.34 10.71 -15.07
CA HIS A 339 -12.58 11.90 -15.48
C HIS A 339 -13.36 13.22 -15.31
N GLY A 340 -12.97 14.02 -14.30
CA GLY A 340 -13.49 15.36 -14.04
C GLY A 340 -14.89 15.44 -13.44
N LYS A 341 -15.48 14.34 -12.98
CA LYS A 341 -16.86 14.30 -12.44
C LYS A 341 -16.93 14.05 -10.94
N THR A 342 -15.94 13.39 -10.33
CA THR A 342 -15.91 13.06 -8.89
C THR A 342 -14.49 13.00 -8.30
N ARG A 343 -14.44 12.72 -7.00
CA ARG A 343 -13.33 12.60 -6.03
C ARG A 343 -11.94 12.13 -6.51
N PHE A 344 -11.81 11.39 -7.61
CA PHE A 344 -10.59 10.63 -7.93
C PHE A 344 -9.73 11.19 -9.07
N ALA A 345 -10.28 12.06 -9.93
CA ALA A 345 -9.66 12.38 -11.21
C ALA A 345 -8.53 13.40 -11.10
N LEU A 346 -7.35 13.08 -11.66
CA LEU A 346 -6.38 14.10 -12.05
C LEU A 346 -6.91 14.87 -13.26
N PRO A 347 -6.98 16.22 -13.20
CA PRO A 347 -7.39 17.02 -14.36
C PRO A 347 -6.50 16.70 -15.56
N ASN A 348 -7.11 16.48 -16.73
CA ASN A 348 -6.43 16.20 -18.00
C ASN A 348 -5.69 14.86 -18.09
N LEU A 349 -5.94 13.92 -17.16
CA LEU A 349 -5.46 12.56 -17.35
C LEU A 349 -6.18 11.89 -18.52
N GLY A 350 -5.44 11.29 -19.44
CA GLY A 350 -6.00 10.54 -20.58
C GLY A 350 -6.65 9.22 -20.14
N SER A 351 -7.08 8.39 -21.11
CA SER A 351 -7.69 7.09 -20.81
C SER A 351 -6.73 6.15 -20.08
N TYR A 352 -7.29 5.21 -19.29
CA TYR A 352 -6.50 4.15 -18.64
C TYR A 352 -5.60 3.41 -19.65
N PRO A 353 -4.27 3.30 -19.42
CA PRO A 353 -3.33 2.76 -20.40
C PRO A 353 -3.67 1.34 -20.88
N ALA A 354 -3.43 1.05 -22.16
CA ALA A 354 -3.79 -0.22 -22.76
C ALA A 354 -3.03 -1.41 -22.15
N GLU A 355 -1.76 -1.22 -21.83
CA GLU A 355 -0.94 -2.19 -21.10
C GLU A 355 -1.49 -2.47 -19.69
N TYR A 356 -2.04 -1.46 -19.02
CA TYR A 356 -2.65 -1.64 -17.70
C TYR A 356 -3.98 -2.37 -17.83
N LYS A 357 -4.82 -2.02 -18.82
CA LYS A 357 -6.08 -2.72 -19.12
C LYS A 357 -5.89 -4.22 -19.36
N ALA A 358 -4.77 -4.61 -19.98
CA ALA A 358 -4.47 -6.01 -20.24
C ALA A 358 -4.24 -6.83 -18.96
N LEU A 359 -3.69 -6.20 -17.90
CA LEU A 359 -3.29 -6.88 -16.66
C LEU A 359 -4.23 -6.64 -15.48
N ALA A 360 -4.82 -5.46 -15.37
CA ALA A 360 -5.63 -5.03 -14.23
C ALA A 360 -6.72 -6.04 -13.81
N PRO A 361 -7.45 -6.70 -14.73
CA PRO A 361 -8.46 -7.69 -14.35
C PRO A 361 -7.92 -8.89 -13.56
N LEU A 362 -6.61 -9.17 -13.63
CA LEU A 362 -5.97 -10.25 -12.89
C LEU A 362 -5.73 -9.92 -11.42
N PHE A 363 -5.62 -8.62 -11.08
CA PHE A 363 -5.10 -8.14 -9.80
C PHE A 363 -6.17 -7.42 -8.99
N LEU A 364 -7.29 -8.11 -8.71
CA LEU A 364 -8.49 -7.50 -8.11
C LEU A 364 -8.67 -7.73 -6.62
N ALA A 365 -7.67 -8.28 -5.91
CA ALA A 365 -7.83 -8.54 -4.47
C ALA A 365 -8.22 -7.26 -3.72
N TYR A 366 -7.65 -6.12 -4.11
CA TYR A 366 -7.89 -4.82 -3.48
C TYR A 366 -8.89 -3.89 -4.19
N SER A 367 -9.55 -4.35 -5.26
CA SER A 367 -10.49 -3.51 -6.02
C SER A 367 -11.84 -4.19 -6.24
N TYR A 368 -12.79 -3.47 -6.82
CA TYR A 368 -14.14 -3.94 -7.06
C TYR A 368 -14.33 -4.33 -8.54
N PRO A 369 -15.12 -5.38 -8.84
CA PRO A 369 -15.37 -5.81 -10.22
C PRO A 369 -15.85 -4.70 -11.17
N ASN A 370 -16.73 -3.81 -10.68
CA ASN A 370 -17.26 -2.69 -11.47
C ASN A 370 -16.17 -1.71 -11.93
N VAL A 371 -15.04 -1.59 -11.20
CA VAL A 371 -13.90 -0.76 -11.63
C VAL A 371 -13.27 -1.32 -12.90
N MET A 372 -13.23 -2.65 -13.05
CA MET A 372 -12.71 -3.28 -14.28
C MET A 372 -13.70 -3.23 -15.42
N ALA A 373 -15.00 -3.28 -15.14
CA ALA A 373 -16.02 -3.03 -16.14
C ALA A 373 -15.88 -1.61 -16.70
N GLU A 374 -15.75 -0.61 -15.83
CA GLU A 374 -15.56 0.80 -16.19
C GLU A 374 -14.28 1.02 -17.01
N LEU A 375 -13.12 0.62 -16.49
CA LEU A 375 -11.83 0.98 -17.07
C LEU A 375 -11.39 0.07 -18.22
N CYS A 376 -11.72 -1.22 -18.14
CA CYS A 376 -11.21 -2.26 -19.03
C CYS A 376 -12.27 -2.85 -19.95
N GLY A 377 -13.56 -2.66 -19.67
CA GLY A 377 -14.65 -3.35 -20.36
C GLY A 377 -14.73 -4.84 -20.02
N THR A 378 -14.17 -5.25 -18.88
CA THR A 378 -14.23 -6.65 -18.45
C THR A 378 -15.56 -6.93 -17.78
N ASP A 379 -16.22 -8.01 -18.19
CA ASP A 379 -17.46 -8.49 -17.56
C ASP A 379 -17.32 -8.63 -16.01
N GLU A 380 -18.36 -8.24 -15.29
CA GLU A 380 -18.31 -8.20 -13.81
C GLU A 380 -18.27 -9.61 -13.20
N THR A 381 -18.92 -10.61 -13.81
CA THR A 381 -18.84 -12.00 -13.35
C THR A 381 -17.43 -12.55 -13.55
N VAL A 382 -16.82 -12.31 -14.72
CA VAL A 382 -15.42 -12.65 -15.00
C VAL A 382 -14.49 -11.99 -13.97
N SER A 383 -14.71 -10.70 -13.68
CA SER A 383 -13.92 -9.95 -12.71
C SER A 383 -14.11 -10.46 -11.28
N ALA A 384 -15.32 -10.88 -10.90
CA ALA A 384 -15.60 -11.48 -9.60
C ALA A 384 -14.88 -12.82 -9.42
N VAL A 385 -14.89 -13.68 -10.44
CA VAL A 385 -14.14 -14.95 -10.43
C VAL A 385 -12.64 -14.69 -10.28
N LEU A 386 -12.08 -13.79 -11.10
CA LEU A 386 -10.66 -13.42 -11.03
C LEU A 386 -10.29 -12.84 -9.66
N LYS A 387 -11.15 -12.01 -9.06
CA LYS A 387 -10.94 -11.45 -7.70
C LYS A 387 -10.83 -12.55 -6.65
N VAL A 388 -11.74 -13.53 -6.65
CA VAL A 388 -11.73 -14.62 -5.67
C VAL A 388 -10.49 -15.49 -5.85
N ILE A 389 -10.18 -15.89 -7.09
CA ILE A 389 -8.97 -16.67 -7.38
C ILE A 389 -7.71 -15.91 -6.95
N ARG A 390 -7.65 -14.60 -7.22
CA ARG A 390 -6.52 -13.76 -6.80
C ARG A 390 -6.38 -13.68 -5.28
N ALA A 391 -7.47 -13.65 -4.52
CA ALA A 391 -7.41 -13.70 -3.06
C ALA A 391 -6.79 -15.02 -2.57
N LEU A 392 -7.22 -16.16 -3.14
CA LEU A 392 -6.62 -17.47 -2.85
C LEU A 392 -5.13 -17.53 -3.21
N MET A 393 -4.74 -16.90 -4.32
CA MET A 393 -3.33 -16.78 -4.71
C MET A 393 -2.51 -16.03 -3.66
N LEU A 394 -3.01 -14.91 -3.15
CA LEU A 394 -2.30 -14.12 -2.14
C LEU A 394 -2.11 -14.94 -0.86
N ASP A 395 -3.13 -15.67 -0.42
CA ASP A 395 -3.01 -16.58 0.73
C ASP A 395 -1.96 -17.68 0.47
N ALA A 396 -1.94 -18.23 -0.75
CA ALA A 396 -0.96 -19.25 -1.15
C ALA A 396 0.46 -18.71 -1.35
N TYR A 397 0.60 -17.42 -1.67
CA TYR A 397 1.87 -16.70 -1.83
C TYR A 397 2.51 -16.32 -0.50
N ASP A 398 1.68 -16.15 0.52
CA ASP A 398 2.16 -15.98 1.89
C ASP A 398 2.80 -17.27 2.42
N GLU A 399 2.68 -18.42 1.71
CA GLU A 399 3.34 -19.70 2.03
C GLU A 399 3.15 -20.15 3.49
N GLY A 400 2.01 -19.79 4.10
CA GLY A 400 1.72 -20.08 5.50
C GLY A 400 2.33 -19.10 6.51
N ALA A 401 2.86 -17.96 6.07
CA ALA A 401 3.31 -16.87 6.94
C ALA A 401 2.14 -16.33 7.77
N SER A 402 2.06 -16.79 9.02
CA SER A 402 1.05 -16.31 9.99
C SER A 402 1.19 -14.80 10.25
N GLY A 403 0.12 -14.14 10.73
CA GLY A 403 0.21 -12.74 11.16
C GLY A 403 1.32 -12.45 12.16
N LYS A 404 1.73 -13.46 12.95
CA LYS A 404 2.87 -13.39 13.87
C LYS A 404 4.22 -13.24 13.15
N ALA A 405 4.41 -13.93 12.02
CA ALA A 405 5.62 -13.81 11.21
C ALA A 405 5.71 -12.41 10.61
N TRP A 406 4.60 -11.89 10.09
CA TRP A 406 4.51 -10.52 9.58
C TRP A 406 4.75 -9.44 10.65
N ASP A 407 4.22 -9.64 11.86
CA ASP A 407 4.48 -8.76 13.00
C ASP A 407 5.98 -8.73 13.37
N ALA A 408 6.63 -9.89 13.36
CA ALA A 408 8.07 -10.00 13.62
C ALA A 408 8.90 -9.31 12.52
N GLN A 409 8.58 -9.55 11.25
CA GLN A 409 9.24 -8.90 10.11
C GLN A 409 9.10 -7.36 10.19
N GLN A 410 7.91 -6.88 10.55
CA GLN A 410 7.67 -5.44 10.69
C GLN A 410 8.43 -4.84 11.88
N LEU A 411 8.54 -5.58 12.99
CA LEU A 411 9.35 -5.18 14.14
C LEU A 411 10.82 -5.09 13.76
N GLU A 412 11.34 -6.11 13.08
CA GLU A 412 12.71 -6.11 12.57
C GLU A 412 12.97 -4.91 11.66
N ASN A 413 12.09 -4.65 10.69
CA ASN A 413 12.21 -3.50 9.79
C ASN A 413 12.22 -2.16 10.56
N THR A 414 11.37 -2.04 11.58
CA THR A 414 11.33 -0.83 12.44
C THR A 414 12.64 -0.65 13.21
N LEU A 415 13.22 -1.72 13.76
CA LEU A 415 14.51 -1.67 14.45
C LEU A 415 15.66 -1.34 13.48
N ASN A 416 15.62 -1.89 12.26
CA ASN A 416 16.58 -1.61 11.21
C ASN A 416 16.58 -0.14 10.77
N MET A 417 15.41 0.49 10.72
CA MET A 417 15.35 1.95 10.56
C MET A 417 16.03 2.69 11.73
N GLY A 418 15.81 2.26 12.97
CA GLY A 418 16.51 2.83 14.12
C GLY A 418 18.04 2.81 13.94
N TYR A 419 18.59 1.67 13.50
CA TYR A 419 20.02 1.56 13.20
C TYR A 419 20.46 2.48 12.05
N LYS A 420 19.66 2.60 10.98
CA LYS A 420 19.92 3.52 9.87
C LYS A 420 19.98 4.97 10.37
N LEU A 421 18.97 5.42 11.10
CA LEU A 421 18.89 6.79 11.61
C LEU A 421 20.10 7.12 12.51
N ALA A 422 20.56 6.17 13.32
CA ALA A 422 21.77 6.34 14.11
C ALA A 422 23.04 6.38 13.25
N ALA A 423 23.17 5.48 12.28
CA ALA A 423 24.32 5.42 11.38
C ALA A 423 24.45 6.67 10.51
N GLU A 424 23.34 7.30 10.14
CA GLU A 424 23.30 8.56 9.38
C GLU A 424 23.42 9.81 10.26
N GLY A 425 23.65 9.64 11.56
CA GLY A 425 23.80 10.75 12.51
C GLY A 425 22.52 11.58 12.68
N LEU A 426 21.35 11.00 12.39
CA LEU A 426 20.05 11.68 12.54
C LEU A 426 19.60 11.71 14.00
N VAL A 427 19.94 10.68 14.76
CA VAL A 427 19.54 10.51 16.16
C VAL A 427 20.55 9.64 16.90
N SER A 428 20.78 9.87 18.18
CA SER A 428 21.68 9.01 18.95
C SER A 428 20.98 7.70 19.36
N PRO A 429 21.72 6.61 19.58
CA PRO A 429 21.16 5.38 20.15
C PRO A 429 20.43 5.61 21.49
N GLU A 430 20.92 6.55 22.31
CA GLU A 430 20.27 6.89 23.58
C GLU A 430 18.88 7.53 23.37
N ILE A 431 18.76 8.44 22.39
CA ILE A 431 17.49 9.09 22.08
C ILE A 431 16.50 8.07 21.47
N LEU A 432 16.95 7.12 20.65
CA LEU A 432 16.08 6.04 20.15
C LEU A 432 15.43 5.24 21.30
N VAL A 433 16.17 5.00 22.38
CA VAL A 433 15.69 4.23 23.54
C VAL A 433 14.82 5.08 24.47
N LYS A 434 15.27 6.31 24.79
CA LYS A 434 14.68 7.14 25.86
C LYS A 434 13.76 8.25 25.36
N GLY A 435 13.88 8.65 24.09
CA GLY A 435 13.22 9.83 23.53
C GLY A 435 11.70 9.82 23.67
N ARG A 436 11.07 8.64 23.59
CA ARG A 436 9.62 8.46 23.81
C ARG A 436 9.12 8.91 25.18
N TYR A 437 10.00 9.03 26.17
CA TYR A 437 9.70 9.48 27.54
C TYR A 437 10.20 10.89 27.83
N MET A 438 10.82 11.56 26.86
CA MET A 438 11.30 12.93 27.03
C MET A 438 10.16 13.92 26.78
N GLU A 439 10.20 15.02 27.52
CA GLU A 439 9.45 16.23 27.15
C GLU A 439 9.94 16.78 25.81
N GLU A 440 9.06 17.38 25.03
CA GLU A 440 9.33 17.77 23.64
C GLU A 440 10.52 18.72 23.51
N ASP A 441 10.64 19.74 24.37
CA ASP A 441 11.76 20.68 24.36
C ASP A 441 13.09 20.00 24.69
N LYS A 442 13.07 19.04 25.63
CA LYS A 442 14.26 18.27 26.02
C LYS A 442 14.68 17.33 24.90
N PHE A 443 13.71 16.67 24.26
CA PHE A 443 13.95 15.82 23.11
C PHE A 443 14.54 16.61 21.94
N LEU A 444 13.92 17.73 21.57
CA LEU A 444 14.38 18.59 20.48
C LEU A 444 15.81 19.05 20.74
N LYS A 445 16.09 19.56 21.95
CA LYS A 445 17.45 19.96 22.35
C LYS A 445 18.44 18.81 22.22
N ALA A 446 18.12 17.64 22.75
CA ALA A 446 19.01 16.47 22.69
C ALA A 446 19.33 16.03 21.25
N VAL A 447 18.32 16.03 20.36
CA VAL A 447 18.50 15.70 18.93
C VAL A 447 19.37 16.77 18.26
N VAL A 448 19.07 18.06 18.47
CA VAL A 448 19.83 19.16 17.89
C VAL A 448 21.29 19.15 18.34
N ASP A 449 21.55 18.91 19.63
CA ASP A 449 22.90 18.84 20.20
C ASP A 449 23.67 17.64 19.63
N TYR A 450 23.01 16.51 19.43
CA TYR A 450 23.62 15.34 18.78
C TYR A 450 23.95 15.63 17.31
N GLN A 451 22.98 16.07 16.53
CA GLN A 451 23.14 16.32 15.09
C GLN A 451 24.18 17.42 14.79
N SER A 452 24.35 18.38 15.70
CA SER A 452 25.38 19.43 15.56
C SER A 452 26.80 18.89 15.81
N ARG A 453 26.96 17.88 16.67
CA ARG A 453 28.24 17.22 16.94
C ARG A 453 28.69 16.28 15.83
N VAL A 454 27.75 15.62 15.14
CA VAL A 454 28.07 14.67 14.05
C VAL A 454 28.39 15.37 12.72
N LYS A 455 28.05 16.66 12.57
CA LYS A 455 28.41 17.47 11.40
C LYS A 455 29.81 18.11 11.48
N GLN A 456 30.48 18.01 12.63
CA GLN A 456 31.89 18.36 12.81
C GLN A 456 32.74 17.11 12.56
#